data_AF-A0A925FVG8-F1
#
_entry.id   AF-A0A925FVG8-F1
#
_cell.length_a   1.000
_cell.length_b   1.000
_cell.length_c   1.000
_cell.angle_alpha   90.00
_cell.angle_beta   90.00
_cell.angle_gamma   90.00
#
_symmetry.space_group_name_H-M   'P 1'
#
loop_
_entity.id
_entity.type
_entity.pdbx_description
1 polymer ?
#
loop_
_entity_poly.entity_id
_entity_poly.type
_entity_poly.pdbx_seq_one_letter_code
_entity_poly.pdbx_strand_id
1 'polypeptide(L)'
;CEINIGGSTIMFSNSRGEWGPATGNMFVYVEDADKTYQTAVFEGAVKIMEPADQDYGRSCGVTDPFGNVWWITSVNGKGGAQ
;
A
#
# COMPACT_ATOMS: atom_id res chain seq x y z
N CYS A 1 4.78 16.16 5.78
CA CYS A 1 3.65 15.45 6.41
C CYS A 1 4.05 14.03 6.69
N GLU A 2 3.36 13.38 7.61
CA GLU A 2 3.59 11.99 7.95
C GLU A 2 2.27 11.25 8.08
N ILE A 3 2.29 9.96 7.81
CA ILE A 3 1.18 9.04 8.05
C ILE A 3 1.71 7.84 8.82
N ASN A 4 0.93 7.35 9.78
CA ASN A 4 1.23 6.11 10.48
C ASN A 4 0.31 4.99 9.98
N ILE A 5 0.90 3.86 9.59
CA ILE A 5 0.19 2.65 9.13
C ILE A 5 0.73 1.48 9.94
N GLY A 6 -0.10 0.89 10.81
CA GLY A 6 0.28 -0.30 11.59
C GLY A 6 1.57 -0.13 12.40
N GLY A 7 1.83 1.07 12.93
CA GLY A 7 3.06 1.38 13.68
C GLY A 7 4.24 1.83 12.81
N SER A 8 4.14 1.75 11.48
CA SER A 8 5.15 2.27 10.56
C SER A 8 4.84 3.71 10.17
N THR A 9 5.83 4.60 10.25
CA THR A 9 5.68 6.00 9.82
C THR A 9 6.23 6.19 8.42
N ILE A 10 5.38 6.70 7.52
CA ILE A 10 5.76 7.09 6.16
C ILE A 10 5.80 8.62 6.09
N MET A 11 6.96 9.15 5.75
CA MET A 11 7.18 10.59 5.58
C MET A 11 6.99 10.97 4.12
N PHE A 12 6.24 12.03 3.86
CA PHE A 12 6.04 12.56 2.52
C PHE A 12 5.94 14.09 2.53
N SER A 13 6.28 14.70 1.41
CA SER A 13 6.25 16.15 1.24
C SER A 13 5.83 16.48 -0.19
N ASN A 14 5.30 17.69 -0.36
CA ASN A 14 5.17 18.27 -1.69
C ASN A 14 6.56 18.44 -2.32
N SER A 15 6.63 18.30 -3.63
CA SER A 15 7.82 18.64 -4.41
C SER A 15 8.11 20.15 -4.33
N ARG A 16 9.39 20.52 -4.35
CA ARG A 16 9.82 21.92 -4.29
C ARG A 16 11.21 22.11 -4.90
N GLY A 17 11.34 23.13 -5.76
CA GLY A 17 12.63 23.57 -6.29
C GLY A 17 13.33 22.45 -7.07
N GLU A 18 14.54 22.11 -6.65
CA GLU A 18 15.33 21.02 -7.21
C GLU A 18 14.78 19.62 -6.90
N TRP A 19 13.90 19.49 -5.89
CA TRP A 19 13.26 18.24 -5.49
C TRP A 19 11.91 18.10 -6.19
N GLY A 20 11.93 17.52 -7.40
CA GLY A 20 10.73 17.23 -8.18
C GLY A 20 9.83 16.13 -7.57
N PRO A 21 8.66 15.85 -8.18
CA PRO A 21 7.83 14.73 -7.77
C PRO A 21 8.61 13.42 -7.76
N ALA A 22 8.56 12.70 -6.64
CA ALA A 22 9.18 11.40 -6.48
C ALA A 22 8.13 10.43 -5.96
N THR A 23 7.83 9.41 -6.75
CA THR A 23 6.84 8.38 -6.40
C THR A 23 7.52 7.23 -5.65
N GLY A 24 6.85 6.69 -4.65
CA GLY A 24 7.28 5.50 -3.91
C GLY A 24 6.71 4.21 -4.49
N ASN A 25 7.41 3.11 -4.23
CA ASN A 25 6.90 1.76 -4.40
C ASN A 25 7.02 1.05 -3.04
N MET A 26 5.88 0.77 -2.41
CA MET A 26 5.81 0.35 -1.01
C MET A 26 5.13 -1.00 -0.90
N PHE A 27 5.68 -1.83 -0.03
CA PHE A 27 5.06 -3.09 0.36
C PHE A 27 4.53 -2.96 1.78
N VAL A 28 3.23 -3.17 1.96
CA VAL A 28 2.55 -2.97 3.25
C VAL A 28 1.81 -4.23 3.66
N TYR A 29 1.88 -4.52 4.95
CA TYR A 29 1.11 -5.60 5.57
C TYR A 29 -0.14 -5.03 6.22
N VAL A 30 -1.28 -5.66 5.94
CA VAL A 30 -2.59 -5.28 6.47
C VAL A 30 -3.32 -6.51 6.98
N GLU A 31 -4.33 -6.30 7.82
CA GLU A 31 -5.16 -7.40 8.32
C GLU A 31 -5.96 -8.07 7.19
N ASP A 32 -6.48 -7.28 6.24
CA ASP A 32 -7.33 -7.75 5.15
C ASP A 32 -6.97 -7.04 3.83
N ALA A 33 -6.33 -7.78 2.92
CA ALA A 33 -5.92 -7.25 1.63
C ALA A 33 -7.11 -6.94 0.71
N ASP A 34 -8.17 -7.76 0.71
CA ASP A 34 -9.34 -7.53 -0.14
C ASP A 34 -10.07 -6.25 0.24
N LYS A 35 -10.32 -6.08 1.53
CA LYS A 35 -11.02 -4.88 2.05
C LYS A 35 -10.21 -3.62 1.79
N THR A 36 -8.90 -3.68 2.02
CA THR A 36 -7.99 -2.54 1.78
C THR A 36 -7.93 -2.20 0.30
N TYR A 37 -7.85 -3.21 -0.57
CA TYR A 37 -7.88 -3.06 -2.02
C TYR A 37 -9.16 -2.40 -2.52
N GLN A 38 -10.33 -2.90 -2.09
CA GLN A 38 -11.62 -2.33 -2.47
C GLN A 38 -11.73 -0.86 -2.06
N THR A 39 -11.26 -0.54 -0.85
CA THR A 39 -11.24 0.84 -0.36
C THR A 39 -10.33 1.71 -1.24
N ALA A 40 -9.11 1.25 -1.56
CA ALA A 40 -8.19 2.00 -2.39
C ALA A 40 -8.78 2.29 -3.79
N VAL A 41 -9.36 1.29 -4.43
CA VAL A 41 -10.00 1.45 -5.76
C VAL A 41 -11.19 2.40 -5.69
N PHE A 42 -12.02 2.30 -4.63
CA PHE A 42 -13.14 3.22 -4.42
C PHE A 42 -12.70 4.68 -4.28
N GLU A 43 -11.57 4.93 -3.60
CA GLU A 43 -10.96 6.26 -3.44
C GLU A 43 -10.17 6.74 -4.67
N GLY A 44 -10.25 6.02 -5.79
CA GLY A 44 -9.66 6.43 -7.07
C GLY A 44 -8.27 5.89 -7.35
N ALA A 45 -7.77 4.93 -6.58
CA ALA A 45 -6.57 4.19 -6.95
C ALA A 45 -6.82 3.31 -8.19
N VAL A 46 -5.81 3.21 -9.04
CA VAL A 46 -5.86 2.39 -10.26
C VAL A 46 -5.29 1.01 -9.93
N LYS A 47 -6.04 -0.03 -10.30
CA LYS A 47 -5.61 -1.42 -10.16
C LYS A 47 -4.33 -1.72 -10.94
N ILE A 48 -3.38 -2.37 -10.28
CA ILE A 48 -2.24 -3.07 -10.90
C ILE A 48 -2.51 -4.58 -10.90
N MET A 49 -2.91 -5.13 -9.75
CA MET A 49 -3.15 -6.56 -9.53
C MET A 49 -4.36 -6.77 -8.61
N GLU A 50 -5.34 -7.56 -9.05
CA GLU A 50 -6.45 -7.97 -8.18
C GLU A 50 -5.95 -8.81 -7.00
N PRO A 51 -6.66 -8.82 -5.86
CA PRO A 51 -6.38 -9.73 -4.75
C PRO A 51 -6.32 -11.20 -5.18
N ALA A 52 -5.16 -11.80 -4.94
CA ALA A 52 -4.89 -13.20 -5.26
C ALA A 52 -4.09 -13.86 -4.12
N ASP A 53 -4.34 -15.14 -3.92
CA ASP A 53 -3.56 -15.95 -2.96
C ASP A 53 -2.18 -16.24 -3.55
N GLN A 54 -1.15 -16.01 -2.75
CA GLN A 54 0.26 -16.26 -3.03
C GLN A 54 0.83 -17.21 -1.97
N ASP A 55 2.01 -17.77 -2.24
CA ASP A 55 2.69 -18.69 -1.31
C ASP A 55 2.96 -18.09 0.09
N TYR A 56 3.00 -16.76 0.18
CA TYR A 56 3.33 -16.00 1.40
C TYR A 56 2.14 -15.25 2.01
N GLY A 57 0.95 -15.31 1.40
CA GLY A 57 -0.20 -14.55 1.86
C GLY A 57 -1.12 -14.13 0.71
N ARG A 58 -2.14 -13.33 1.04
CA ARG A 58 -3.04 -12.79 0.04
C ARG A 58 -2.60 -11.39 -0.34
N SER A 59 -2.31 -11.16 -1.61
CA SER A 59 -1.64 -9.95 -2.10
C SER A 59 -2.39 -9.29 -3.25
N CYS A 60 -2.28 -7.97 -3.33
CA CYS A 60 -2.80 -7.14 -4.43
C CYS A 60 -1.90 -5.92 -4.65
N GLY A 61 -2.13 -5.20 -5.75
CA GLY A 61 -1.36 -4.02 -6.12
C GLY A 61 -2.23 -2.90 -6.69
N VAL A 62 -1.99 -1.67 -6.24
CA VAL A 62 -2.67 -0.46 -6.75
C VAL A 62 -1.70 0.71 -6.91
N THR A 63 -2.01 1.61 -7.84
CA THR A 63 -1.37 2.92 -7.97
C THR A 63 -2.30 3.98 -7.42
N ASP A 64 -1.87 4.77 -6.44
CA ASP A 64 -2.67 5.88 -5.91
C ASP A 64 -2.75 7.08 -6.88
N PRO A 65 -3.63 8.07 -6.63
CA PRO A 65 -3.76 9.24 -7.49
C PRO A 65 -2.50 10.12 -7.62
N PHE A 66 -1.53 9.95 -6.73
CA PHE A 66 -0.25 10.68 -6.75
C PHE A 66 0.86 9.90 -7.47
N GLY A 67 0.55 8.69 -7.96
CA GLY A 67 1.47 7.84 -8.70
C GLY A 67 2.28 6.88 -7.84
N ASN A 68 2.04 6.80 -6.52
CA ASN A 68 2.73 5.81 -5.69
C ASN A 68 2.12 4.42 -5.91
N VAL A 69 2.99 3.41 -5.90
CA VAL A 69 2.59 2.01 -5.99
C VAL A 69 2.53 1.40 -4.60
N TRP A 70 1.43 0.74 -4.30
CA TRP A 70 1.17 0.04 -3.06
C TRP A 70 0.94 -1.44 -3.33
N TRP A 71 1.82 -2.28 -2.80
CA TRP A 71 1.64 -3.74 -2.72
C TRP A 71 1.08 -4.08 -1.36
N ILE A 72 -0.19 -4.47 -1.33
CA ILE A 72 -0.96 -4.67 -0.10
C ILE A 72 -1.08 -6.18 0.12
N THR A 73 -0.58 -6.65 1.27
CA THR A 73 -0.53 -8.08 1.60
C THR A 73 -1.12 -8.36 2.97
N SER A 74 -2.00 -9.35 3.07
CA SER A 74 -2.46 -9.90 4.35
C SER A 74 -1.87 -11.29 4.56
N VAL A 75 -1.17 -11.46 5.68
CA VAL A 75 -0.60 -12.75 6.10
C VAL A 75 -1.59 -13.45 7.03
N ASN A 76 -2.29 -14.46 6.51
CA ASN A 76 -3.20 -15.26 7.32
C ASN A 76 -2.40 -16.10 8.32
N GLY A 77 -2.31 -15.64 9.57
CA GLY A 77 -2.09 -16.49 10.76
C GLY A 77 -0.86 -17.41 10.79
N LYS A 78 0.20 -17.13 10.02
CA LYS A 78 1.52 -17.77 10.18
C LYS A 78 2.64 -16.73 10.23
N GLY A 79 2.55 -15.82 11.18
CA GLY A 79 3.59 -14.85 11.47
C GLY A 79 3.07 -13.82 12.44
N GLY A 80 3.18 -14.10 13.73
CA GLY A 80 2.68 -13.23 14.78
C GLY A 80 3.33 -11.84 14.73
N ALA A 81 2.51 -10.83 15.00
CA ALA A 81 2.96 -9.63 15.68
C ALA A 81 2.36 -9.68 17.10
N GLN A 82 3.24 -9.98 18.06
CA GLN A 82 3.14 -9.38 19.40
C GLN A 82 3.57 -7.92 19.28
#